data_AF-A0A931GAQ7-F1
#
_entry.id   AF-A0A931GAQ7-F1
#
_cell.length_a   1.000
_cell.length_b   1.000
_cell.length_c   1.000
_cell.angle_alpha   90.00
_cell.angle_beta   90.00
_cell.angle_gamma   90.00
#
_symmetry.space_group_name_H-M   'P 1'
#
loop_
_entity.id
_entity.type
_entity.pdbx_description
1 polymer ?
#
loop_
_entity_poly.entity_id
_entity_poly.type
_entity_poly.pdbx_seq_one_letter_code
_entity_poly.pdbx_strand_id
1 'polypeptide(L)' 'KDRYEFQMLYGVTPKQRQDLADAGHKVRVYVPFGEHWFGYSTRRLKENPAMVTHIVKALFAKG' A
#
# COMPACT_ATOMS: atom_id res chain seq x y z
N LYS A 1 6.71 1.70 -22.04
CA LYS A 1 5.71 1.69 -20.95
C LYS A 1 5.89 2.95 -20.10
N ASP A 2 6.03 4.11 -20.75
CA ASP A 2 6.65 5.30 -20.12
C ASP A 2 5.66 6.43 -19.88
N ARG A 3 4.40 6.25 -20.30
CA ARG A 3 3.31 7.20 -20.12
C ARG A 3 2.49 6.96 -18.86
N TYR A 4 2.80 5.92 -18.08
CA TYR A 4 2.10 5.59 -16.84
C TYR A 4 3.02 4.90 -15.83
N GLU A 5 2.61 4.90 -14.57
CA GLU A 5 3.21 4.11 -13.49
C GLU A 5 2.12 3.55 -12.58
N PHE A 6 2.39 2.41 -11.95
CA PHE A 6 1.58 1.86 -10.87
C PHE A 6 2.11 2.36 -9.54
N GLN A 7 1.22 2.88 -8.69
CA GLN A 7 1.58 3.34 -7.36
C GLN A 7 0.90 2.50 -6.29
N MET A 8 1.62 2.23 -5.21
CA MET A 8 1.10 1.46 -4.08
C MET A 8 1.73 1.91 -2.76
N LEU A 9 1.00 1.67 -1.67
CA LEU A 9 1.50 1.88 -0.31
C LEU A 9 2.43 0.73 0.08
N TYR A 10 3.46 1.05 0.86
CA TYR A 10 4.33 0.05 1.44
C TYR A 10 3.54 -1.01 2.23
N GLY A 11 3.85 -2.29 2.00
CA GLY A 11 3.17 -3.44 2.63
C GLY A 11 1.91 -3.95 1.91
N VAL A 12 1.34 -3.19 0.96
CA VAL A 12 0.17 -3.61 0.19
C VAL A 12 0.59 -4.52 -0.97
N THR A 13 -0.08 -5.67 -1.07
CA THR A 13 0.06 -6.68 -2.15
C THR A 13 1.49 -6.89 -2.71
N PRO A 14 2.48 -7.27 -1.87
CA PRO A 14 3.89 -7.35 -2.31
C PRO A 14 4.15 -8.30 -3.49
N LYS A 15 3.33 -9.35 -3.64
CA LYS A 15 3.41 -10.29 -4.77
C LYS A 15 3.03 -9.63 -6.09
N GLN A 16 1.87 -8.96 -6.15
CA GLN A 16 1.44 -8.24 -7.35
C GLN A 16 2.43 -7.13 -7.74
N ARG A 17 3.05 -6.47 -6.76
CA ARG A 17 4.13 -5.51 -7.02
C ARG A 17 5.28 -6.15 -7.78
N GLN A 18 5.72 -7.33 -7.34
CA GLN A 18 6.78 -8.08 -7.97
C GLN A 18 6.37 -8.52 -9.38
N ASP A 19 5.17 -9.09 -9.53
CA ASP A 19 4.64 -9.52 -10.83
C ASP A 19 4.59 -8.36 -11.84
N LEU A 20 4.18 -7.16 -11.41
CA LEU A 20 4.16 -5.96 -12.26
C LEU A 20 5.57 -5.48 -12.64
N ALA A 21 6.52 -5.54 -11.71
CA ALA A 21 7.90 -5.18 -11.95
C ALA A 21 8.58 -6.18 -12.91
N ASP A 22 8.36 -7.47 -12.71
CA ASP A 22 8.89 -8.57 -13.54
C ASP A 22 8.31 -8.50 -14.97
N ALA A 23 7.06 -8.07 -15.10
CA ALA A 23 6.44 -7.77 -16.39
C ALA A 23 6.97 -6.47 -17.04
N GLY A 24 7.92 -5.76 -16.42
CA GLY A 24 8.58 -4.57 -16.98
C GLY A 24 7.76 -3.28 -16.90
N HIS A 25 6.78 -3.20 -15.99
CA HIS A 25 6.04 -1.95 -15.74
C HIS A 25 6.78 -1.05 -14.74
N LYS A 26 6.61 0.26 -14.86
CA LYS A 26 7.08 1.23 -13.85
C LYS A 26 6.20 1.14 -12.61
N VAL A 27 6.81 0.86 -11.46
CA VAL A 27 6.13 0.74 -10.17
C VAL A 27 6.80 1.65 -9.15
N ARG A 28 6.00 2.41 -8.40
CA ARG A 28 6.44 3.30 -7.32
C ARG A 28 5.77 2.91 -6.00
N VAL A 29 6.57 2.83 -4.94
CA VAL A 29 6.09 2.52 -3.60
C VAL A 29 6.15 3.78 -2.73
N TYR A 30 5.02 4.15 -2.15
CA TYR A 30 4.93 5.22 -1.16
C TYR A 30 5.28 4.67 0.22
N VAL A 31 6.42 5.13 0.77
CA VAL A 31 6.96 4.70 2.05
C VAL A 31 6.84 5.84 3.07
N PRO A 32 5.86 5.82 3.98
CA PRO A 32 5.84 6.75 5.10
C PRO A 32 6.96 6.38 6.09
N PHE A 33 7.71 7.38 6.58
CA PHE A 33 8.80 7.20 7.55
C PHE A 33 8.71 8.25 8.68
N GLY A 34 9.36 7.97 9.81
CA GLY A 34 9.44 8.87 10.97
C GLY A 34 9.10 8.19 12.30
N GLU A 35 9.61 8.72 13.41
CA GLU A 35 9.41 8.14 14.76
C GLU A 35 7.94 8.13 15.20
N HIS A 36 7.17 9.15 14.79
CA HIS A 36 5.74 9.29 15.13
C HIS A 36 4.78 8.67 14.09
N TRP A 37 5.23 7.65 13.36
CA TRP A 37 4.44 6.99 12.31
C TRP A 37 3.10 6.44 12.81
N PHE A 38 3.04 6.00 14.07
CA PHE A 38 1.85 5.39 14.66
C PHE A 38 0.70 6.41 14.82
N GLY A 39 1.01 7.61 15.31
CA GLY A 39 0.03 8.69 15.45
C GLY A 39 -0.50 9.16 14.09
N TYR A 40 0.40 9.31 13.10
CA TYR A 40 0.03 9.66 11.73
C TYR A 40 -0.89 8.62 11.10
N SER A 41 -0.52 7.33 11.19
CA SER A 41 -1.28 6.23 10.60
C SER A 41 -2.68 6.09 11.24
N THR A 42 -2.75 6.20 12.56
CA THR A 42 -4.02 6.10 13.31
C THR A 42 -4.98 7.23 12.94
N ARG A 43 -4.47 8.46 12.77
CA ARG A 43 -5.30 9.59 12.33
C ARG A 43 -5.87 9.37 10.93
N ARG A 44 -5.04 8.93 9.97
CA ARG A 44 -5.46 8.64 8.60
C ARG A 44 -6.48 7.51 8.51
N LEU A 45 -6.38 6.52 9.40
CA LEU A 45 -7.36 5.44 9.53
C LEU A 45 -8.71 5.95 10.02
N LYS A 46 -8.72 6.83 11.04
CA LYS A 46 -9.94 7.44 11.57
C LYS A 46 -10.64 8.35 10.55
N GLU A 47 -9.87 9.09 9.77
CA GLU A 47 -10.37 9.97 8.69
C GLU A 47 -10.95 9.17 7.50
N ASN A 48 -10.63 7.88 7.37
CA ASN A 48 -11.01 7.08 6.20
C ASN A 48 -11.50 5.66 6.60
N PRO A 49 -12.71 5.54 7.18
CA PRO A 49 -13.23 4.28 7.71
C PRO A 49 -13.35 3.16 6.67
N ALA A 50 -13.55 3.50 5.39
CA ALA A 50 -13.55 2.51 4.31
C ALA A 50 -12.18 1.80 4.15
N MET A 51 -11.07 2.53 4.30
CA MET A 51 -9.72 1.96 4.25
C MET A 51 -9.47 0.96 5.38
N VAL A 52 -10.06 1.18 6.56
CA VAL A 52 -9.96 0.27 7.70
C VAL A 52 -10.50 -1.12 7.31
N THR A 53 -11.68 -1.17 6.69
CA THR A 53 -12.29 -2.43 6.23
C THR A 53 -11.41 -3.16 5.22
N HIS A 54 -10.76 -2.43 4.31
CA HIS A 54 -9.84 -3.04 3.33
C HIS A 54 -8.58 -3.59 3.99
N ILE A 55 -8.01 -2.89 4.98
CA ILE A 55 -6.84 -3.36 5.73
C ILE A 55 -7.19 -4.58 6.57
N VAL A 56 -8.32 -4.54 7.29
CA VAL A 56 -8.85 -5.68 8.06
C VAL A 56 -9.04 -6.89 7.15
N LYS A 57 -9.73 -6.72 6.00
CA LYS A 57 -9.85 -7.79 5.00
C LYS A 57 -8.49 -8.28 4.51
N ALA A 58 -7.52 -7.41 4.27
CA ALA A 58 -6.19 -7.82 3.82
C ALA A 58 -5.40 -8.60 4.89
N LEU A 59 -5.62 -8.30 6.17
CA LEU A 59 -5.02 -9.04 7.30
C LEU A 59 -5.67 -10.42 7.48
N PHE A 60 -6.99 -10.54 7.32
CA PHE A 60 -7.73 -11.79 7.53
C PHE A 60 -7.87 -12.67 6.28
N ALA A 61 -7.78 -12.10 5.07
CA ALA A 61 -7.81 -12.83 3.80
C ALA A 61 -6.41 -13.28 3.34
N LYS A 62 -5.35 -12.85 4.04
CA LYS A 62 -4.02 -13.48 3.99
C LYS A 62 -3.84 -14.38 5.22
N GLY A 63 -4.68 -15.41 5.30
CA GLY A 63 -4.34 -16.70 5.90
C GLY A 63 -4.06 -17.67 4.76
#